data_AF-Q8VXL7-F1
#
_entry.id   AF-Q8VXL7-F1
#
_cell.length_a   1.000
_cell.length_b   1.000
_cell.length_c   1.000
_cell.angle_alpha   90.00
_cell.angle_beta   90.00
_cell.angle_gamma   90.00
#
_symmetry.space_group_name_H-M   'P 1'
#
loop_
_entity.id
_entity.type
_entity.pdbx_description
1 polymer ?
#
loop_
_entity_poly.entity_id
_entity_poly.type
_entity_poly.pdbx_seq_one_letter_code
_entity_poly.pdbx_strand_id
1 'polypeptide(L)'
;TNPSNPLGTILDKETLRMVVSFINEKSIHLVCDEIYAATVFSTQPDFISIAEIIQEEIECNHDLIHIVYSLSKDLGFPGFRVGIVYSYNDAVVNCCRKMSSFGLV
;
A
#
# COMPACT_ATOMS: atom_id res chain seq x y z
N THR A 1 0.88 -5.07 -5.92
CA THR A 1 0.06 -5.76 -4.90
C THR A 1 0.97 -6.63 -4.08
N ASN A 2 1.06 -6.38 -2.78
CA ASN A 2 1.92 -7.08 -1.84
C ASN A 2 1.15 -7.26 -0.52
N PRO A 3 0.86 -8.49 -0.05
CA PRO A 3 1.12 -9.78 -0.69
C PRO A 3 0.43 -9.96 -2.05
N SER A 4 1.06 -10.71 -2.95
CA SER A 4 0.62 -10.89 -4.33
C SER A 4 -0.58 -11.83 -4.45
N ASN A 5 -1.51 -11.54 -5.35
CA ASN A 5 -2.65 -12.37 -5.71
C ASN A 5 -2.59 -12.64 -7.23
N PRO A 6 -2.62 -13.89 -7.72
CA PRO A 6 -2.96 -15.15 -7.05
C PRO A 6 -1.79 -15.92 -6.41
N LEU A 7 -0.58 -15.39 -6.49
CA LEU A 7 0.63 -16.13 -6.11
C LEU A 7 0.80 -16.35 -4.60
N GLY A 8 0.18 -15.52 -3.77
CA GLY A 8 0.33 -15.56 -2.31
C GLY A 8 1.75 -15.24 -1.83
N THR A 9 2.60 -14.68 -2.70
CA THR A 9 3.99 -14.37 -2.39
C THR A 9 4.13 -12.96 -1.82
N ILE A 10 5.06 -12.81 -0.89
CA ILE A 10 5.42 -11.52 -0.28
C ILE A 10 6.65 -11.00 -1.00
N LEU A 11 6.69 -9.70 -1.26
CA LEU A 11 7.87 -9.03 -1.81
C LEU A 11 8.92 -8.86 -0.72
N ASP A 12 10.17 -9.17 -1.05
CA ASP A 12 11.30 -8.94 -0.18
C ASP A 12 11.63 -7.44 -0.05
N LYS A 13 12.32 -7.11 1.03
CA LYS A 13 12.72 -5.73 1.36
C LYS A 13 13.54 -5.09 0.23
N GLU A 14 14.45 -5.84 -0.37
CA GLU A 14 15.35 -5.32 -1.40
C GLU A 14 14.59 -5.00 -2.69
N THR A 15 13.67 -5.86 -3.10
CA THR A 15 12.77 -5.61 -4.23
C THR A 15 11.91 -4.38 -4.00
N LEU A 16 11.32 -4.21 -2.81
CA LEU A 16 10.54 -3.00 -2.50
C LEU A 16 11.40 -1.74 -2.60
N ARG A 17 12.64 -1.77 -2.10
CA ARG A 17 13.59 -0.65 -2.22
C ARG A 17 13.94 -0.36 -3.68
N MET A 18 14.18 -1.39 -4.50
CA MET A 18 14.43 -1.20 -5.94
C MET A 18 13.24 -0.55 -6.65
N VAL A 19 12.01 -0.95 -6.29
CA VAL A 19 10.79 -0.34 -6.84
C VAL A 19 10.69 1.13 -6.43
N VAL A 20 10.92 1.47 -5.16
CA VAL A 20 10.92 2.86 -4.69
C VAL A 20 11.98 3.71 -5.41
N SER A 21 13.19 3.17 -5.58
CA SER A 21 14.24 3.87 -6.33
C SER A 21 13.85 4.09 -7.80
N PHE A 22 13.25 3.09 -8.44
CA PHE A 22 12.81 3.17 -9.82
C PHE A 22 11.71 4.23 -10.01
N ILE A 23 10.71 4.27 -9.14
CA ILE A 23 9.64 5.27 -9.24
C ILE A 23 10.16 6.69 -9.01
N ASN A 24 11.15 6.84 -8.12
CA ASN A 24 11.75 8.13 -7.80
C ASN A 24 12.57 8.65 -8.98
N GLU A 25 13.38 7.79 -9.61
CA GLU A 25 14.14 8.13 -10.82
C GLU A 25 13.22 8.50 -11.99
N LYS A 26 12.12 7.77 -12.19
CA LYS A 26 11.18 8.02 -13.29
C LYS A 26 10.12 9.06 -12.96
N SER A 27 10.05 9.55 -11.73
CA SER A 27 9.00 10.45 -11.23
C SER A 27 7.58 9.95 -11.55
N ILE A 28 7.34 8.66 -11.29
CA ILE A 28 6.05 8.00 -11.52
C ILE A 28 5.40 7.63 -10.18
N HIS A 29 4.07 7.50 -10.18
CA HIS A 29 3.32 7.12 -8.98
C HIS A 29 3.36 5.61 -8.74
N LEU A 30 3.53 5.22 -7.48
CA LEU A 30 3.41 3.86 -6.99
C LEU A 30 2.12 3.69 -6.20
N VAL A 31 1.27 2.78 -6.66
CA VAL A 31 0.08 2.35 -5.93
C VAL A 31 0.32 0.95 -5.37
N CYS A 32 0.53 0.87 -4.05
CA CYS A 32 0.70 -0.37 -3.31
C CYS A 32 -0.63 -0.87 -2.78
N ASP A 33 -1.18 -1.90 -3.42
CA ASP A 33 -2.30 -2.66 -2.87
C ASP A 33 -1.79 -3.66 -1.83
N GLU A 34 -2.11 -3.38 -0.56
CA GLU A 34 -1.71 -4.16 0.62
C GLU A 34 -2.92 -4.85 1.27
N ILE A 35 -3.99 -5.12 0.52
CA ILE A 35 -5.24 -5.74 1.02
C ILE A 35 -5.06 -7.07 1.77
N TYR A 36 -3.93 -7.75 1.58
CA TYR A 36 -3.60 -9.04 2.20
C TYR A 36 -2.58 -8.92 3.34
N ALA A 37 -2.26 -7.70 3.80
CA ALA A 37 -1.23 -7.43 4.80
C ALA A 37 -1.37 -8.29 6.07
N ALA A 38 -2.59 -8.53 6.57
CA ALA A 38 -2.81 -9.34 7.76
C ALA A 38 -3.08 -10.84 7.49
N THR A 39 -2.99 -11.30 6.23
CA THR A 39 -3.17 -12.72 5.87
C THR A 39 -1.85 -13.48 5.67
N VAL A 40 -0.79 -13.04 6.33
CA VAL A 40 0.53 -13.65 6.25
C VAL A 40 0.60 -14.78 7.27
N PHE A 41 0.44 -16.02 6.80
CA PHE A 41 0.39 -17.21 7.66
C PHE A 41 1.77 -17.84 7.94
N SER A 42 2.81 -17.43 7.19
CA SER A 42 4.15 -18.01 7.30
C SER A 42 5.01 -17.21 8.27
N THR A 43 5.85 -17.90 9.05
CA THR A 43 6.78 -17.28 10.01
C THR A 43 7.92 -16.52 9.33
N GLN A 44 8.18 -16.81 8.05
CA GLN A 44 9.10 -16.07 7.18
C GLN A 44 8.71 -16.22 5.69
N PRO A 45 8.94 -15.20 4.85
CA PRO A 45 9.32 -13.83 5.23
C PRO A 45 8.16 -13.07 5.88
N ASP A 46 8.47 -12.19 6.84
CA ASP A 46 7.49 -11.26 7.40
C ASP A 46 7.02 -10.29 6.31
N PHE A 47 5.75 -9.87 6.40
CA PHE A 47 5.24 -8.83 5.53
C PHE A 47 5.86 -7.48 5.91
N ILE A 48 6.43 -6.82 4.91
CA ILE A 48 7.00 -5.49 5.03
C ILE A 48 6.10 -4.55 4.22
N SER A 49 5.49 -3.59 4.90
CA SER A 49 4.72 -2.55 4.23
C SER A 49 5.66 -1.58 3.51
N ILE A 50 5.18 -0.99 2.41
CA ILE A 50 5.89 0.11 1.75
C ILE A 50 6.11 1.30 2.69
N ALA A 51 5.24 1.48 3.69
CA ALA A 51 5.36 2.54 4.70
C ALA A 51 6.61 2.39 5.58
N GLU A 52 7.04 1.17 5.86
CA GLU A 52 8.27 0.92 6.64
C GLU A 52 9.52 1.24 5.80
N ILE A 53 9.50 0.89 4.51
CA ILE A 53 10.62 1.12 3.59
C ILE A 53 10.92 2.62 3.42
N ILE A 54 9.87 3.43 3.29
CA ILE A 54 10.03 4.88 3.13
C ILE A 54 10.47 5.57 4.43
N GLN A 55 10.11 5.01 5.59
CA GLN A 55 10.45 5.60 6.88
C GLN A 55 11.90 5.30 7.27
N GLU A 56 12.43 4.16 6.85
CA GLU A 56 13.76 3.74 7.25
C GLU A 56 14.89 4.58 6.64
N GLU A 57 14.94 4.84 5.31
CA GLU A 57 16.21 5.38 4.77
C GLU A 57 16.21 5.87 3.31
N ILE A 58 15.06 6.10 2.66
CA ILE A 58 15.04 6.56 1.26
C ILE A 58 14.55 8.00 1.17
N GLU A 59 15.44 8.93 0.80
CA GLU A 59 15.05 10.23 0.24
C GLU A 59 14.29 9.99 -1.08
N CYS A 60 12.99 9.74 -0.98
CA CYS A 60 12.07 9.58 -2.09
C CYS A 60 10.96 10.61 -1.99
N ASN A 61 10.34 10.93 -3.12
CA ASN A 61 9.15 11.77 -3.08
C ASN A 61 7.95 10.97 -2.55
N HIS A 62 7.58 11.21 -1.29
CA HIS A 62 6.44 10.58 -0.64
C HIS A 62 5.13 10.84 -1.40
N ASP A 63 5.01 11.97 -2.10
CA ASP A 63 3.82 12.32 -2.87
C ASP A 63 3.52 11.36 -4.03
N LEU A 64 4.49 10.53 -4.41
CA LEU A 64 4.34 9.51 -5.45
C LEU A 64 3.79 8.19 -4.90
N ILE A 65 3.74 8.01 -3.58
CA ILE A 65 3.44 6.73 -2.94
C ILE A 65 2.03 6.74 -2.36
N HIS A 66 1.24 5.76 -2.78
CA HIS A 66 -0.15 5.60 -2.36
C HIS A 66 -0.40 4.13 -1.98
N ILE A 67 -1.01 3.90 -0.83
CA ILE A 67 -1.36 2.59 -0.29
C ILE A 67 -2.87 2.41 -0.39
N VAL A 68 -3.29 1.24 -0.86
CA VAL A 68 -4.70 0.83 -0.94
C VAL A 68 -4.90 -0.39 -0.05
N TYR A 69 -5.92 -0.35 0.79
CA TYR A 69 -6.19 -1.38 1.78
C TYR A 69 -7.70 -1.66 1.90
N SER A 70 -8.06 -2.87 2.37
CA SER A 70 -9.46 -3.21 2.66
C SER A 70 -9.55 -4.32 3.71
N LEU A 71 -10.56 -4.24 4.58
CA LEU A 71 -10.87 -5.26 5.59
C LEU A 71 -11.54 -6.52 5.01
N SER A 72 -11.82 -6.53 3.70
CA SER A 72 -12.58 -7.60 3.05
C SER A 72 -11.87 -8.96 3.12
N LYS A 73 -10.54 -8.96 3.11
CA LYS A 73 -9.70 -10.17 3.07
C LYS A 73 -9.12 -10.50 4.43
N ASP A 74 -8.63 -9.49 5.13
CA ASP A 74 -7.98 -9.64 6.42
C ASP A 74 -8.94 -10.07 7.54
N LEU A 75 -10.14 -9.46 7.62
CA LEU A 75 -11.13 -9.79 8.64
C LEU A 75 -12.30 -10.63 8.11
N GLY A 76 -12.29 -11.01 6.82
CA GLY A 76 -13.39 -11.75 6.20
C GLY A 76 -14.71 -10.98 6.18
N PHE A 77 -14.66 -9.64 6.13
CA PHE A 77 -15.84 -8.76 6.14
C PHE A 77 -16.10 -8.07 4.78
N PRO A 78 -16.28 -8.80 3.65
CA PRO A 78 -16.55 -8.18 2.36
C PRO A 78 -17.94 -7.49 2.31
N GLY A 79 -18.85 -7.84 3.24
CA GLY A 79 -20.18 -7.26 3.34
C GLY A 79 -20.20 -5.79 3.79
N PHE A 80 -19.21 -5.37 4.59
CA PHE A 80 -19.15 -4.01 5.12
C PHE A 80 -18.57 -2.98 4.14
N ARG A 81 -17.97 -3.43 3.02
CA ARG A 81 -17.43 -2.57 1.94
C ARG A 81 -16.48 -1.48 2.45
N VAL A 82 -15.63 -1.83 3.42
CA VAL A 82 -14.60 -0.92 3.93
C VAL A 82 -13.38 -0.97 3.02
N GLY A 83 -13.15 0.11 2.28
CA GLY A 83 -11.94 0.37 1.52
C GLY A 83 -11.25 1.61 2.06
N ILE A 84 -9.92 1.55 2.17
CA ILE A 84 -9.08 2.61 2.70
C ILE A 84 -8.06 2.96 1.62
N VAL A 85 -7.93 4.25 1.32
CA VAL A 85 -6.85 4.78 0.50
C VAL A 85 -6.02 5.66 1.40
N TYR A 86 -4.75 5.32 1.55
CA TYR A 86 -3.79 6.06 2.34
C TYR A 86 -2.73 6.62 1.39
N SER A 87 -2.61 7.94 1.32
CA SER A 87 -1.70 8.61 0.40
C SER A 87 -0.95 9.68 1.17
N TYR A 88 0.35 9.80 0.92
CA TYR A 88 1.14 10.91 1.49
C TYR A 88 0.92 12.23 0.76
N ASN A 89 0.39 12.17 -0.47
CA ASN A 89 0.03 13.34 -1.25
C ASN A 89 -1.31 13.91 -0.82
N ASP A 90 -1.31 15.13 -0.27
CA ASP A 90 -2.51 15.84 0.19
C ASP A 90 -3.52 16.11 -0.95
N ALA A 91 -3.06 16.38 -2.17
CA ALA A 91 -3.94 16.62 -3.30
C ALA A 91 -4.71 15.33 -3.66
N VAL A 92 -4.03 14.18 -3.63
CA VAL A 92 -4.66 12.87 -3.86
C VAL A 92 -5.64 12.55 -2.73
N VAL A 93 -5.25 12.75 -1.47
CA VAL A 93 -6.15 12.53 -0.31
C VAL A 93 -7.41 13.38 -0.44
N ASN A 94 -7.28 14.67 -0.77
CA ASN A 94 -8.41 15.58 -0.92
C ASN A 94 -9.33 15.19 -2.08
N CYS A 95 -8.77 14.77 -3.22
CA CYS A 95 -9.55 14.26 -4.35
C CYS A 95 -10.26 12.95 -4.00
N CYS A 96 -9.56 11.98 -3.41
CA CYS A 96 -10.13 10.71 -2.97
C CYS A 96 -11.26 10.92 -1.95
N ARG A 97 -11.11 11.86 -1.02
CA ARG A 97 -12.16 12.22 -0.05
C ARG A 97 -13.39 12.86 -0.70
N LYS A 98 -13.20 13.69 -1.73
CA LYS A 98 -14.33 14.25 -2.50
C LYS A 98 -15.04 13.22 -3.37
N MET A 99 -14.30 12.22 -3.86
CA MET A 99 -14.84 11.12 -4.66
C MET A 99 -15.41 9.97 -3.81
N SER A 100 -15.10 9.91 -2.51
CA SER A 100 -15.62 8.86 -1.65
C SER A 100 -17.11 9.08 -1.36
N SER A 101 -17.92 8.04 -1.56
CA SER A 101 -19.37 8.09 -1.29
C SER A 101 -19.67 8.34 0.19
N PHE A 102 -18.74 7.97 1.07
CA PHE A 102 -18.78 8.23 2.51
C PHE A 102 -17.39 8.71 2.94
N GLY A 103 -17.24 10.02 3.17
CA GLY A 103 -16.04 10.58 3.78
C GLY A 103 -16.27 10.74 5.29
N LEU A 104 -15.54 9.99 6.12
CA LEU A 104 -15.42 10.39 7.52
C LEU A 104 -14.53 11.64 7.58
N VAL A 105 -15.05 12.69 8.21
CA VAL A 105 -14.34 13.95 8.48
C VAL A 105 -13.38 13.73 9.64
#